data_AF-A0A399WKK2-F1
#
_entry.id   AF-A0A399WKK2-F1
#
_cell.length_a   1.000
_cell.length_b   1.000
_cell.length_c   1.000
_cell.angle_alpha   90.00
_cell.angle_beta   90.00
_cell.angle_gamma   90.00
#
_symmetry.space_group_name_H-M   'P 1'
#
loop_
_entity.id
_entity.type
_entity.pdbx_description
1 polymer ?
#
loop_
_entity_poly.entity_id
_entity_poly.type
_entity_poly.pdbx_seq_one_letter_code
_entity_poly.pdbx_strand_id
1 'polypeptide(L)' 'MKPSKKIPLIIGLFLAYILIVYVTFYAVARVHRTKNPALAKKVVILTFFMDLCIFAGSGYLVYKLKVPTNKP' A
#
# COMPACT_ATOMS: atom_id res chain seq x y z
N MET A 1 21.87 -5.54 7.61
CA MET A 1 21.77 -5.65 6.14
C MET A 1 22.82 -4.74 5.51
N LYS A 2 23.60 -5.24 4.53
CA LYS A 2 24.44 -4.36 3.68
C LYS A 2 23.56 -3.22 3.14
N PRO A 3 24.06 -1.98 3.01
CA PRO A 3 23.27 -0.83 2.55
C PRO A 3 22.54 -1.12 1.22
N SER A 4 23.14 -1.94 0.36
CA SER A 4 22.54 -2.44 -0.89
C SER A 4 21.20 -3.17 -0.73
N LYS A 5 20.93 -3.81 0.42
CA LYS A 5 19.66 -4.50 0.69
C LYS A 5 18.60 -3.59 1.35
N LYS A 6 19.00 -2.42 1.87
CA LYS A 6 18.06 -1.42 2.43
C LYS A 6 17.41 -0.57 1.35
N ILE A 7 18.16 -0.23 0.30
CA ILE A 7 17.70 0.53 -0.87
C ILE A 7 16.43 -0.09 -1.50
N PRO A 8 16.37 -1.39 -1.84
CA PRO A 8 15.16 -1.98 -2.42
C PRO A 8 13.96 -1.98 -1.46
N LEU A 9 14.19 -2.06 -0.14
CA LEU A 9 13.10 -1.98 0.86
C LEU A 9 12.49 -0.57 0.92
N ILE A 10 13.32 0.47 0.83
CA ILE A 10 12.86 1.87 0.80
C ILE A 10 12.11 2.16 -0.51
N ILE A 11 12.62 1.68 -1.64
CA ILE A 11 11.93 1.79 -2.94
C ILE A 11 10.57 1.08 -2.87
N GLY A 12 10.50 -0.12 -2.26
CA GLY A 12 9.25 -0.84 -2.05
C GLY A 12 8.22 -0.05 -1.23
N LEU A 13 8.67 0.65 -0.19
CA LEU A 13 7.81 1.54 0.61
C LEU A 13 7.26 2.72 -0.20
N PHE A 14 8.10 3.37 -1.01
CA PHE A 14 7.67 4.46 -1.89
C PHE A 14 6.66 3.97 -2.94
N LEU A 15 6.91 2.82 -3.56
CA LEU A 15 5.99 2.23 -4.53
C LEU A 15 4.65 1.86 -3.88
N ALA A 16 4.67 1.28 -2.67
CA ALA A 16 3.46 0.97 -1.92
C ALA A 16 2.63 2.23 -1.65
N TYR A 17 3.28 3.34 -1.28
CA TYR A 17 2.60 4.61 -1.05
C TYR A 17 1.97 5.18 -2.32
N ILE A 18 2.72 5.21 -3.44
CA ILE A 18 2.19 5.67 -4.73
C ILE A 18 1.00 4.81 -5.16
N LEU A 19 1.08 3.50 -4.94
CA LEU A 19 0.02 2.56 -5.29
C LEU A 19 -1.27 2.84 -4.49
N ILE A 20 -1.17 3.07 -3.18
CA ILE A 20 -2.34 3.45 -2.35
C ILE A 20 -2.98 4.71 -2.91
N VAL A 21 -2.21 5.78 -3.11
CA VAL A 21 -2.75 7.07 -3.61
C VAL A 21 -3.45 6.88 -4.96
N TYR A 22 -2.83 6.14 -5.88
CA TYR A 22 -3.40 5.87 -7.19
C TYR A 22 -4.72 5.09 -7.09
N VAL A 23 -4.74 4.03 -6.29
CA VAL A 23 -5.92 3.18 -6.09
C VAL A 23 -7.06 3.98 -5.45
N THR A 24 -6.76 4.73 -4.39
CA THR A 24 -7.77 5.54 -3.70
C THR A 24 -8.36 6.58 -4.65
N PHE A 25 -7.52 7.27 -5.43
CA PHE A 25 -8.00 8.24 -6.42
C PHE A 25 -8.86 7.57 -7.50
N TYR A 26 -8.43 6.42 -8.02
CA TYR A 26 -9.18 5.65 -9.00
C TYR A 26 -10.56 5.22 -8.46
N ALA A 27 -10.60 4.77 -7.22
CA ALA A 27 -11.83 4.38 -6.55
C ALA A 27 -12.80 5.56 -6.41
N VAL A 28 -12.31 6.71 -5.95
CA VAL A 28 -13.10 7.95 -5.84
C VAL A 28 -13.63 8.37 -7.21
N ALA A 29 -12.79 8.40 -8.24
CA ALA A 29 -13.20 8.75 -9.59
C ALA A 29 -14.27 7.78 -10.15
N ARG A 30 -14.13 6.48 -9.87
CA ARG A 30 -15.08 5.45 -10.32
C ARG A 30 -16.41 5.50 -9.57
N VAL A 31 -16.37 5.79 -8.27
CA VAL A 31 -17.56 6.02 -7.44
C VAL A 31 -18.30 7.28 -7.90
N HIS A 32 -17.59 8.36 -8.17
CA HIS A 32 -18.19 9.62 -8.62
C HIS A 32 -18.82 9.52 -10.03
N ARG A 33 -18.26 8.66 -10.91
CA ARG A 33 -18.78 8.46 -12.27
C ARG A 33 -19.94 7.48 -12.35
N THR A 34 -20.14 6.62 -11.35
CA THR A 34 -21.21 5.61 -11.40
C THR A 34 -22.51 6.15 -10.79
N LYS A 35 -23.63 5.92 -11.48
CA LYS A 35 -24.97 6.16 -10.93
C LYS A 35 -25.50 4.96 -10.13
N ASN A 36 -24.72 3.87 -10.04
CA ASN A 36 -25.12 2.64 -9.37
C ASN A 36 -24.52 2.57 -7.95
N PRO A 37 -25.34 2.73 -6.89
CA PRO A 37 -24.86 2.73 -5.51
C PRO A 37 -24.30 1.38 -5.06
N ALA A 38 -24.79 0.26 -5.62
CA ALA A 38 -24.27 -1.07 -5.29
C ALA A 38 -22.85 -1.27 -5.85
N LEU A 39 -22.58 -0.73 -7.05
CA LEU A 39 -21.24 -0.77 -7.65
C LEU A 39 -20.27 0.14 -6.87
N ALA A 40 -20.72 1.34 -6.50
CA ALA A 40 -19.93 2.25 -5.66
C ALA A 40 -19.52 1.60 -4.34
N LYS A 41 -20.46 0.97 -3.63
CA LYS A 41 -20.19 0.27 -2.36
C LYS A 41 -19.14 -0.85 -2.53
N LYS A 42 -19.24 -1.64 -3.60
CA LYS A 42 -18.26 -2.71 -3.89
C LYS A 42 -16.86 -2.15 -4.14
N VAL A 43 -16.76 -1.05 -4.92
CA VAL A 43 -15.48 -0.39 -5.21
C VAL A 43 -14.84 0.12 -3.92
N VAL A 44 -15.60 0.83 -3.07
CA VAL A 44 -15.09 1.36 -1.79
C VAL A 44 -14.60 0.24 -0.87
N ILE A 45 -15.38 -0.83 -0.71
CA ILE A 45 -15.00 -1.97 0.15
C ILE A 45 -13.74 -2.66 -0.38
N LEU A 46 -13.66 -2.90 -1.69
CA LEU A 46 -12.50 -3.53 -2.31
C LEU A 46 -11.24 -2.68 -2.12
N THR A 47 -11.34 -1.38 -2.36
CA THR A 47 -10.25 -0.43 -2.15
C THR A 47 -9.80 -0.40 -0.70
N PHE A 48 -10.73 -0.38 0.26
CA PHE A 48 -10.41 -0.42 1.69
C PHE A 48 -9.58 -1.65 2.07
N PHE A 49 -10.00 -2.86 1.65
CA PHE A 49 -9.24 -4.08 1.93
C PHE A 49 -7.88 -4.11 1.22
N MET A 50 -7.80 -3.60 0.00
CA MET A 50 -6.55 -3.55 -0.73
C MET A 50 -5.55 -2.59 -0.08
N ASP A 51 -5.99 -1.41 0.33
CA ASP A 51 -5.17 -0.43 1.05
C ASP A 51 -4.69 -1.02 2.39
N LEU A 52 -5.55 -1.76 3.10
CA LEU A 52 -5.19 -2.45 4.34
C LEU A 52 -4.13 -3.53 4.13
N CYS A 53 -4.21 -4.29 3.04
CA CYS A 53 -3.17 -5.26 2.66
C CYS A 53 -1.84 -4.58 2.32
N ILE A 54 -1.87 -3.48 1.54
CA ILE A 54 -0.66 -2.72 1.19
C ILE A 54 -0.05 -2.08 2.44
N PHE A 55 -0.88 -1.60 3.36
CA PHE A 55 -0.44 -1.03 4.64
C PHE A 55 0.19 -2.09 5.56
N ALA A 56 -0.39 -3.29 5.65
CA ALA A 56 0.20 -4.40 6.40
C ALA A 56 1.55 -4.81 5.78
N GLY A 57 1.62 -4.90 4.45
CA GLY A 57 2.86 -5.21 3.72
C GLY A 57 3.94 -4.15 3.93
N SER A 58 3.58 -2.86 3.88
CA SER A 58 4.51 -1.78 4.14
C SER A 58 4.97 -1.75 5.60
N GLY A 59 4.09 -2.05 6.56
CA GLY A 59 4.43 -2.26 7.96
C GLY A 59 5.48 -3.37 8.16
N TYR A 60 5.34 -4.50 7.45
CA TYR A 60 6.33 -5.57 7.46
C TYR A 60 7.69 -5.12 6.87
N LEU A 61 7.68 -4.35 5.78
CA LEU A 61 8.91 -3.78 5.20
C LEU A 61 9.61 -2.83 6.18
N VAL A 62 8.86 -1.98 6.88
CA VAL A 62 9.39 -1.08 7.93
C VAL A 62 9.95 -1.89 9.10
N TYR A 63 9.25 -2.94 9.55
CA TYR A 63 9.77 -3.83 10.59
C TYR A 63 11.12 -4.42 10.20
N LYS A 64 11.25 -4.93 8.95
CA LYS A 64 12.53 -5.44 8.43
C LYS A 64 13.64 -4.38 8.34
N LEU A 65 13.27 -3.12 8.09
CA LEU A 65 14.22 -1.99 8.10
C LEU A 65 14.66 -1.62 9.52
N LYS A 66 13.78 -1.76 10.52
CA LYS A 66 14.00 -1.37 11.92
C LYS A 66 14.79 -2.41 12.72
N VAL A 67 14.69 -3.70 12.39
CA VAL A 67 15.45 -4.75 13.08
C VAL A 67 16.96 -4.47 12.93
N PRO A 68 17.68 -4.14 14.02
CA PRO A 68 19.12 -3.99 13.98
C PRO A 68 19.67 -5.38 13.65
N THR A 69 20.30 -5.52 12.49
CA THR A 69 20.99 -6.77 12.12
C THR A 69 22.34 -6.83 12.84
N ASN A 70 22.35 -6.67 14.16
CA ASN A 70 23.44 -7.11 15.02
C ASN A 70 23.04 -8.50 15.50
N LYS A 71 23.16 -9.49 14.63
CA LYS A 71 23.50 -10.83 15.08
C LYS A 71 24.95 -11.07 14.65
N PRO A 72 25.81 -11.55 15.58
CA PRO A 72 27.20 -11.88 15.27
C PRO A 72 27.30 -12.90 14.14
#